data_AF-A0AAV8WH42-F1
#
_entry.id   AF-A0AAV8WH42-F1
#
_cell.length_a   1.000
_cell.length_b   1.000
_cell.length_c   1.000
_cell.angle_alpha   90.00
_cell.angle_beta   90.00
_cell.angle_gamma   90.00
#
_symmetry.space_group_name_H-M   'P 1'
#
loop_
_entity.id
_entity.type
_entity.pdbx_description
1 polymer ?
#
loop_
_entity_poly.entity_id
_entity_poly.type
_entity_poly.pdbx_seq_one_letter_code
_entity_poly.pdbx_strand_id
1 'polypeptide(L)'
;MNTTTNIIFLQEPPSGGLHCKKDALTDIFGWFLQVLLASLAFTCLIAKRFCEPHHERRSWLIWFYDTSKQGMGAIAIHMANVWLAGQYTGDPCTWYLINFLLDSSLGLFIIFIGIRLCQYLARTKGWEAINFGEYGTPPSPNAWMAQCCLYVGLMIIVKVSITLFMQLDFWENVKDFILSPIPNPKVELAFVMLIIPFFVNMLMFWVTDNFLMYKNPAKRRRDSYSECLLQKAKVKYRSLRKKSRNSESDILLSADDELLDSETVPIARAIIT
;
A
#
# COMPACT_ATOMS: atom_id res chain seq x y z
N MET A 1 -63.69 40.35 -28.43
CA MET A 1 -63.29 38.92 -28.35
C MET A 1 -61.81 38.88 -28.68
N ASN A 2 -60.98 38.84 -27.64
CA ASN A 2 -59.52 38.92 -27.74
C ASN A 2 -58.95 37.51 -27.88
N THR A 3 -58.28 37.24 -29.00
CA THR A 3 -57.50 36.02 -29.19
C THR A 3 -56.07 36.30 -28.73
N THR A 4 -55.79 35.95 -27.48
CA THR A 4 -54.47 36.04 -26.85
C THR A 4 -53.60 34.87 -27.32
N THR A 5 -52.73 35.09 -28.29
CA THR A 5 -51.60 34.19 -28.58
C THR A 5 -50.46 34.55 -27.64
N ASN A 6 -50.41 33.90 -26.47
CA ASN A 6 -49.27 33.99 -25.55
C ASN A 6 -48.07 33.26 -26.18
N ILE A 7 -47.23 34.01 -26.90
CA ILE A 7 -45.85 33.60 -27.16
C ILE A 7 -45.12 33.73 -25.82
N ILE A 8 -45.05 32.61 -25.10
CA ILE A 8 -44.20 32.47 -23.92
C ILE A 8 -42.76 32.54 -24.43
N PHE A 9 -42.15 33.71 -24.30
CA PHE A 9 -40.70 33.84 -24.25
C PHE A 9 -40.21 32.94 -23.12
N LEU A 10 -39.61 31.81 -23.48
CA LEU A 10 -38.77 31.04 -22.57
C LEU A 10 -37.55 31.91 -22.26
N GLN A 11 -37.72 32.75 -21.23
CA GLN A 11 -36.65 33.40 -20.50
C GLN A 11 -35.72 32.29 -19.99
N GLU A 12 -34.58 32.08 -20.63
CA GLU A 12 -33.50 31.31 -20.01
C GLU A 12 -33.12 31.99 -18.69
N PRO A 13 -33.23 31.30 -17.53
CA PRO A 13 -32.75 31.87 -16.29
C PRO A 13 -31.21 31.93 -16.31
N PRO A 14 -30.63 32.99 -15.73
CA PRO A 14 -29.22 33.29 -15.85
C PRO A 14 -28.35 32.26 -15.14
N SER A 15 -27.21 31.99 -15.75
CA SER A 15 -26.12 31.18 -15.23
C SER A 15 -25.72 31.64 -13.82
N GLY A 16 -26.15 30.91 -12.80
CA GLY A 16 -25.87 31.21 -11.40
C GLY A 16 -25.85 29.92 -10.57
N GLY A 17 -24.64 29.46 -10.25
CA GLY A 17 -24.38 28.26 -9.44
C GLY A 17 -24.05 27.04 -10.30
N LEU A 18 -22.75 26.82 -10.56
CA LEU A 18 -22.24 25.56 -11.11
C LEU A 18 -22.30 24.47 -10.02
N HIS A 19 -23.49 24.16 -9.56
CA HIS A 19 -23.76 23.11 -8.60
C HIS A 19 -23.71 21.77 -9.34
N CYS A 20 -22.88 20.85 -8.89
CA CYS A 20 -22.69 19.55 -9.52
C CYS A 20 -24.04 18.80 -9.56
N LYS A 21 -24.62 18.62 -10.76
CA LYS A 21 -25.82 17.79 -10.93
C LYS A 21 -25.49 16.37 -10.47
N LYS A 22 -26.40 15.73 -9.71
CA LYS A 22 -26.26 14.35 -9.22
C LYS A 22 -25.91 13.35 -10.34
N ASP A 23 -26.34 13.64 -11.58
CA ASP A 23 -26.11 12.78 -12.75
C ASP A 23 -24.71 12.91 -13.37
N ALA A 24 -23.92 13.93 -13.02
CA ALA A 24 -22.56 14.10 -13.57
C ALA A 24 -21.57 13.03 -13.08
N LEU A 25 -21.87 12.38 -11.95
CA LEU A 25 -21.04 11.33 -11.35
C LEU A 25 -21.19 9.96 -12.03
N THR A 26 -22.29 9.72 -12.74
CA THR A 26 -22.59 8.47 -13.46
C THR A 26 -22.56 8.61 -14.97
N ASP A 27 -22.22 9.80 -15.47
CA ASP A 27 -22.05 10.05 -16.89
C ASP A 27 -20.87 9.23 -17.47
N ILE A 28 -20.77 9.14 -18.80
CA ILE A 28 -19.70 8.41 -19.51
C ILE A 28 -18.30 8.80 -18.97
N PHE A 29 -18.15 10.06 -18.56
CA PHE A 29 -16.95 10.58 -17.93
C PHE A 29 -16.63 9.92 -16.58
N GLY A 30 -17.62 9.69 -15.72
CA GLY A 30 -17.43 9.01 -14.42
C GLY A 30 -16.99 7.56 -14.58
N TRP A 31 -17.58 6.83 -15.52
CA TRP A 31 -17.15 5.47 -15.89
C TRP A 31 -15.72 5.43 -16.42
N PHE A 32 -15.37 6.37 -17.30
CA PHE A 32 -14.01 6.51 -17.80
C PHE A 32 -13.01 6.73 -16.66
N LEU A 33 -13.31 7.64 -15.72
CA LEU A 33 -12.45 7.89 -14.57
C LEU A 33 -12.30 6.68 -13.65
N GLN A 34 -13.37 5.94 -13.40
CA GLN A 34 -13.32 4.72 -12.58
C GLN A 34 -12.47 3.63 -13.23
N VAL A 35 -12.64 3.39 -14.53
CA VAL A 35 -11.82 2.42 -15.28
C VAL A 35 -10.36 2.85 -15.29
N LEU A 36 -10.09 4.14 -15.47
CA LEU A 36 -8.73 4.69 -15.43
C LEU A 36 -8.09 4.45 -14.05
N LEU A 37 -8.76 4.83 -12.96
CA LEU A 37 -8.25 4.63 -11.60
C LEU A 37 -8.07 3.15 -11.27
N ALA A 38 -9.01 2.28 -11.67
CA ALA A 38 -8.92 0.83 -11.47
C ALA A 38 -7.72 0.24 -12.23
N SER A 39 -7.50 0.66 -13.49
CA SER A 39 -6.36 0.21 -14.29
C SER A 39 -5.03 0.61 -13.66
N LEU A 40 -4.92 1.86 -13.20
CA LEU A 40 -3.71 2.38 -12.55
C LEU A 40 -3.44 1.67 -11.23
N ALA A 41 -4.47 1.46 -10.41
CA ALA A 41 -4.35 0.69 -9.17
C ALA A 41 -3.88 -0.75 -9.43
N PHE A 42 -4.44 -1.41 -10.44
CA PHE A 42 -4.05 -2.76 -10.82
C PHE A 42 -2.60 -2.82 -11.33
N THR A 43 -2.19 -1.87 -12.18
CA THR A 43 -0.80 -1.74 -12.62
C THR A 43 0.15 -1.51 -11.46
N CYS A 44 -0.23 -0.71 -10.46
CA CYS A 44 0.56 -0.51 -9.25
C CYS A 44 0.74 -1.82 -8.45
N LEU A 45 -0.32 -2.62 -8.29
CA LEU A 45 -0.21 -3.92 -7.61
C LEU A 45 0.70 -4.91 -8.33
N ILE A 46 0.68 -4.90 -9.67
CA ILE A 46 1.60 -5.68 -10.50
C ILE A 46 3.04 -5.16 -10.31
N ALA A 47 3.26 -3.85 -10.39
CA ALA A 47 4.57 -3.24 -10.19
C ALA A 47 5.13 -3.57 -8.80
N LYS A 48 4.31 -3.44 -7.75
CA LYS A 48 4.65 -3.83 -6.38
C LYS A 48 5.14 -5.26 -6.30
N ARG A 49 4.44 -6.21 -6.94
CA ARG A 49 4.84 -7.62 -6.96
C ARG A 49 6.22 -7.82 -7.62
N PHE A 50 6.52 -7.08 -8.69
CA PHE A 50 7.85 -7.15 -9.31
C PHE A 50 8.94 -6.53 -8.44
N CYS A 51 8.61 -5.52 -7.64
CA CYS A 51 9.49 -4.95 -6.63
C CYS A 51 9.66 -5.83 -5.38
N GLU A 52 8.76 -6.80 -5.11
CA GLU A 52 8.90 -7.72 -3.98
C GLU A 52 10.17 -8.58 -4.14
N PRO A 53 10.99 -8.73 -3.08
CA PRO A 53 12.19 -9.57 -3.10
C PRO A 53 11.87 -11.02 -3.46
N HIS A 54 12.74 -11.66 -4.23
CA HIS A 54 12.51 -13.03 -4.72
C HIS A 54 12.23 -14.06 -3.61
N HIS A 55 12.75 -13.85 -2.39
CA HIS A 55 12.59 -14.77 -1.26
C HIS A 55 11.24 -14.65 -0.53
N GLU A 56 10.55 -13.51 -0.65
CA GLU A 56 9.22 -13.25 -0.08
C GLU A 56 8.09 -13.25 -1.12
N ARG A 57 8.45 -13.25 -2.42
CA ARG A 57 7.50 -13.18 -3.53
C ARG A 57 6.47 -14.32 -3.49
N ARG A 58 5.19 -13.95 -3.45
CA ARG A 58 4.05 -14.89 -3.49
C ARG A 58 3.95 -15.57 -4.86
N SER A 59 3.48 -16.83 -4.87
CA SER A 59 3.14 -17.51 -6.13
C SER A 59 2.02 -16.75 -6.85
N TRP A 60 1.95 -16.87 -8.18
CA TRP A 60 0.93 -16.17 -8.97
C TRP A 60 -0.50 -16.51 -8.54
N LEU A 61 -0.75 -17.75 -8.10
CA LEU A 61 -2.06 -18.18 -7.62
C LEU A 61 -2.47 -17.49 -6.31
N ILE A 62 -1.56 -17.44 -5.32
CA ILE A 62 -1.83 -16.77 -4.04
C ILE A 62 -1.98 -15.26 -4.25
N TRP A 63 -1.12 -14.67 -5.09
CA TRP A 63 -1.26 -13.26 -5.46
C TRP A 63 -2.61 -12.96 -6.12
N PHE A 64 -3.08 -13.83 -7.03
CA PHE A 64 -4.39 -13.70 -7.64
C PHE A 64 -5.51 -13.83 -6.60
N TYR A 65 -5.41 -14.76 -5.65
CA TYR A 65 -6.35 -14.89 -4.54
C TYR A 65 -6.40 -13.65 -3.63
N ASP A 66 -5.27 -13.02 -3.32
CA ASP A 66 -5.24 -11.78 -2.53
C ASP A 66 -5.76 -10.57 -3.31
N THR A 67 -5.38 -10.47 -4.58
CA THR A 67 -5.78 -9.36 -5.46
C THR A 67 -7.27 -9.42 -5.80
N SER A 68 -7.80 -10.61 -6.10
CA SER A 68 -9.24 -10.80 -6.34
C SER A 68 -10.09 -10.45 -5.12
N LYS A 69 -9.65 -10.77 -3.89
CA LYS A 69 -10.33 -10.34 -2.65
C LYS A 69 -10.43 -8.82 -2.56
N GLN A 70 -9.34 -8.11 -2.86
CA GLN A 70 -9.34 -6.64 -2.91
C GLN A 70 -10.28 -6.10 -3.98
N GLY A 71 -10.30 -6.71 -5.17
CA GLY A 71 -11.24 -6.37 -6.23
C GLY A 71 -12.70 -6.52 -5.79
N MET A 72 -13.05 -7.65 -5.16
CA MET A 72 -14.40 -7.87 -4.62
C MET A 72 -14.77 -6.85 -3.54
N GLY A 73 -13.82 -6.50 -2.66
CA GLY A 73 -14.02 -5.43 -1.68
C GLY A 73 -14.23 -4.07 -2.32
N ALA A 74 -13.45 -3.71 -3.34
CA ALA A 74 -13.60 -2.46 -4.08
C ALA A 74 -14.97 -2.37 -4.77
N ILE A 75 -15.45 -3.46 -5.37
CA ILE A 75 -16.79 -3.55 -5.96
C ILE A 75 -17.86 -3.34 -4.87
N ALA A 76 -17.75 -4.02 -3.72
CA ALA A 76 -18.71 -3.89 -2.63
C ALA A 76 -18.78 -2.44 -2.10
N ILE A 77 -17.64 -1.81 -1.88
CA ILE A 77 -17.57 -0.40 -1.45
C ILE A 77 -18.10 0.55 -2.52
N HIS A 78 -17.79 0.30 -3.80
CA HIS A 78 -18.31 1.09 -4.89
C HIS A 78 -19.85 1.05 -4.93
N MET A 79 -20.44 -0.14 -4.84
CA MET A 79 -21.90 -0.31 -4.77
C MET A 79 -22.50 0.39 -3.55
N ALA A 80 -21.86 0.29 -2.38
CA ALA A 80 -22.30 0.99 -1.18
C ALA A 80 -22.22 2.52 -1.34
N ASN A 81 -21.16 3.04 -1.96
CA ASN A 81 -21.00 4.46 -2.24
C ASN A 81 -22.05 4.99 -3.22
N VAL A 82 -22.36 4.24 -4.29
CA VAL A 82 -23.41 4.60 -5.25
C VAL A 82 -24.77 4.65 -4.56
N TRP A 83 -25.08 3.67 -3.69
CA TRP A 83 -26.31 3.67 -2.91
C TRP A 83 -26.38 4.87 -1.94
N LEU A 84 -25.29 5.16 -1.22
CA LEU A 84 -25.22 6.29 -0.29
C LEU A 84 -25.28 7.66 -0.97
N ALA A 85 -24.81 7.78 -2.22
CA ALA A 85 -24.87 9.03 -2.97
C ALA A 85 -26.31 9.55 -3.15
N GLY A 86 -27.31 8.66 -3.14
CA GLY A 86 -28.73 9.04 -3.16
C GLY A 86 -29.23 9.68 -1.86
N GLN A 87 -28.57 9.38 -0.74
CA GLN A 87 -29.03 9.71 0.62
C GLN A 87 -28.48 11.04 1.15
N TYR A 88 -27.33 11.50 0.66
CA TYR A 88 -26.72 12.74 1.14
C TYR A 88 -27.39 14.00 0.55
N THR A 89 -27.64 14.98 1.41
CA THR A 89 -28.12 16.33 1.06
C THR A 89 -26.95 17.31 1.17
N GLY A 90 -26.71 18.10 0.12
CA GLY A 90 -25.60 19.08 0.07
C GLY A 90 -24.75 18.96 -1.19
N ASP A 91 -23.58 19.60 -1.19
CA ASP A 91 -22.63 19.52 -2.31
C ASP A 91 -22.03 18.10 -2.42
N PRO A 92 -22.25 17.38 -3.54
CA PRO A 92 -21.83 16.00 -3.67
C PRO A 92 -20.31 15.84 -3.74
N CYS A 93 -19.57 16.83 -4.25
CA CYS A 93 -18.12 16.77 -4.38
C CYS A 93 -17.46 16.78 -2.99
N THR A 94 -17.92 17.66 -2.10
CA THR A 94 -17.46 17.72 -0.71
C THR A 94 -17.70 16.39 0.01
N TRP A 95 -18.94 15.91 -0.01
CA TRP A 95 -19.35 14.74 0.75
C TRP A 95 -18.64 13.49 0.23
N TYR A 96 -18.47 13.39 -1.09
CA TYR A 96 -17.65 12.37 -1.71
C TYR A 96 -16.21 12.41 -1.22
N LEU A 97 -15.57 13.59 -1.23
CA LEU A 97 -14.18 13.75 -0.79
C LEU A 97 -14.01 13.35 0.68
N ILE A 98 -14.87 13.82 1.58
CA ILE A 98 -14.79 13.51 3.01
C ILE A 98 -14.97 12.01 3.24
N ASN A 99 -16.00 11.40 2.64
CA ASN A 99 -16.26 9.97 2.71
C ASN A 99 -15.06 9.16 2.19
N PHE A 100 -14.49 9.57 1.07
CA PHE A 100 -13.29 8.96 0.48
C PHE A 100 -12.06 9.08 1.40
N LEU A 101 -11.81 10.26 1.96
CA LEU A 101 -10.68 10.50 2.87
C LEU A 101 -10.84 9.70 4.18
N LEU A 102 -12.06 9.60 4.72
CA LEU A 102 -12.35 8.79 5.91
C LEU A 102 -12.18 7.29 5.63
N ASP A 103 -12.68 6.80 4.50
CA ASP A 103 -12.44 5.42 4.06
C ASP A 103 -10.92 5.15 3.96
N SER A 104 -10.17 6.12 3.46
CA SER A 104 -8.72 5.97 3.27
C SER A 104 -7.87 6.09 4.54
N SER A 105 -8.43 6.60 5.63
CA SER A 105 -7.73 6.83 6.89
C SER A 105 -8.27 5.92 8.00
N LEU A 106 -9.45 6.26 8.53
CA LEU A 106 -10.13 5.46 9.54
C LEU A 106 -10.52 4.09 9.01
N GLY A 107 -10.93 3.99 7.74
CA GLY A 107 -11.26 2.70 7.14
C GLY A 107 -10.07 1.73 7.09
N LEU A 108 -8.88 2.21 6.72
CA LEU A 108 -7.64 1.42 6.79
C LEU A 108 -7.30 0.98 8.22
N PHE A 109 -7.52 1.86 9.19
CA PHE A 109 -7.26 1.54 10.59
C PHE A 109 -8.20 0.45 11.11
N ILE A 110 -9.51 0.57 10.83
CA ILE A 110 -10.50 -0.42 11.24
C ILE A 110 -10.23 -1.77 10.56
N ILE A 111 -9.93 -1.78 9.25
CA ILE A 111 -9.64 -3.05 8.57
C ILE A 111 -8.34 -3.69 9.04
N PHE A 112 -7.32 -2.90 9.39
CA PHE A 112 -6.11 -3.42 10.01
C PHE A 112 -6.44 -4.16 11.30
N ILE A 113 -7.21 -3.54 12.20
CA ILE A 113 -7.63 -4.16 13.46
C ILE A 113 -8.48 -5.41 13.17
N GLY A 114 -9.43 -5.32 12.24
CA GLY A 114 -10.32 -6.43 11.86
C GLY A 114 -9.56 -7.65 11.36
N ILE A 115 -8.62 -7.47 10.41
CA ILE A 115 -7.79 -8.57 9.89
C ILE A 115 -6.93 -9.17 11.00
N ARG A 116 -6.31 -8.34 11.86
CA ARG A 116 -5.47 -8.82 12.98
C ARG A 116 -6.28 -9.60 14.00
N LEU A 117 -7.49 -9.14 14.31
CA LEU A 117 -8.41 -9.85 15.20
C LEU A 117 -8.83 -11.18 14.59
N CYS A 118 -9.19 -11.21 13.30
CA CYS A 118 -9.51 -12.46 12.60
C CYS A 118 -8.34 -13.44 12.62
N GLN A 119 -7.11 -13.00 12.36
CA GLN A 119 -5.90 -13.84 12.43
C GLN A 119 -5.66 -14.36 13.86
N TYR A 120 -5.88 -13.53 14.88
CA TYR A 120 -5.75 -13.94 16.28
C TYR A 120 -6.80 -15.00 16.66
N LEU A 121 -8.06 -14.79 16.27
CA LEU A 121 -9.16 -15.74 16.49
C LEU A 121 -8.94 -17.06 15.72
N ALA A 122 -8.45 -16.97 14.48
CA ALA A 122 -8.11 -18.13 13.66
C ALA A 122 -7.06 -19.01 14.34
N ARG A 123 -5.98 -18.40 14.84
CA ARG A 123 -4.88 -19.12 15.50
C ARG A 123 -5.26 -19.70 16.85
N THR A 124 -6.08 -18.99 17.63
CA THR A 124 -6.52 -19.46 18.95
C THR A 124 -7.53 -20.60 18.84
N LYS A 125 -8.40 -20.60 17.83
CA LYS A 125 -9.40 -21.65 17.59
C LYS A 125 -8.94 -22.76 16.62
N GLY A 126 -7.75 -22.64 16.04
CA GLY A 126 -7.22 -23.60 15.07
C GLY A 126 -7.96 -23.60 13.72
N TRP A 127 -8.62 -22.51 13.35
CA TRP A 127 -9.36 -22.41 12.09
C TRP A 127 -8.45 -21.91 10.98
N GLU A 128 -7.72 -22.83 10.34
CA GLU A 128 -6.77 -22.49 9.26
C GLU A 128 -7.47 -21.86 8.04
N ALA A 129 -8.71 -22.24 7.76
CA ALA A 129 -9.46 -21.73 6.61
C ALA A 129 -9.72 -20.20 6.63
N ILE A 130 -9.78 -19.58 7.82
CA ILE A 130 -10.02 -18.15 7.99
C ILE A 130 -8.72 -17.35 8.26
N ASN A 131 -7.58 -18.02 8.31
CA ASN A 131 -6.30 -17.36 8.53
C ASN A 131 -5.87 -16.63 7.26
N PHE A 132 -6.04 -15.30 7.25
CA PHE A 132 -5.75 -14.46 6.08
C PHE A 132 -4.34 -14.71 5.51
N GLY A 133 -4.32 -15.04 4.22
CA GLY A 133 -3.12 -15.26 3.40
C GLY A 133 -2.54 -16.68 3.47
N GLU A 134 -3.18 -17.59 4.22
CA GLU A 134 -2.90 -19.01 4.22
C GLU A 134 -4.06 -19.76 3.55
N TYR A 135 -3.78 -20.52 2.48
CA TYR A 135 -4.80 -21.17 1.65
C TYR A 135 -4.72 -22.70 1.67
N GLY A 136 -3.82 -23.26 2.48
CA GLY A 136 -3.49 -24.69 2.52
C GLY A 136 -2.45 -25.10 1.48
N THR A 137 -2.04 -26.36 1.55
CA THR A 137 -1.10 -27.02 0.62
C THR A 137 -1.75 -28.30 0.07
N PRO A 138 -2.27 -28.31 -1.18
CA PRO A 138 -2.29 -27.23 -2.18
C PRO A 138 -3.28 -26.09 -1.85
N PRO A 139 -3.13 -24.89 -2.46
CA PRO A 139 -4.04 -23.76 -2.25
C PRO A 139 -5.48 -24.13 -2.63
N SER A 140 -6.38 -24.09 -1.64
CA SER A 140 -7.76 -24.51 -1.80
C SER A 140 -8.68 -23.34 -2.16
N PRO A 141 -9.59 -23.50 -3.15
CA PRO A 141 -10.55 -22.44 -3.51
C PRO A 141 -11.59 -22.19 -2.42
N ASN A 142 -11.89 -23.19 -1.59
CA ASN A 142 -12.85 -23.06 -0.49
C ASN A 142 -12.32 -22.14 0.62
N ALA A 143 -11.02 -22.24 0.96
CA ALA A 143 -10.39 -21.32 1.90
C ALA A 143 -10.36 -19.89 1.34
N TRP A 144 -10.09 -19.73 0.04
CA TRP A 144 -10.18 -18.44 -0.62
C TRP A 144 -11.58 -17.83 -0.51
N MET A 145 -12.63 -18.61 -0.80
CA MET A 145 -14.00 -18.14 -0.74
C MET A 145 -14.39 -17.73 0.67
N ALA A 146 -14.05 -18.52 1.69
CA ALA A 146 -14.29 -18.18 3.09
C ALA A 146 -13.59 -16.86 3.50
N GLN A 147 -12.30 -16.71 3.15
CA GLN A 147 -11.56 -15.47 3.41
C GLN A 147 -12.11 -14.28 2.62
N CYS A 148 -12.60 -14.50 1.40
CA CYS A 148 -13.21 -13.48 0.57
C CYS A 148 -14.52 -12.98 1.18
N CYS A 149 -15.42 -13.89 1.58
CA CYS A 149 -16.65 -13.55 2.28
C CYS A 149 -16.37 -12.80 3.58
N LEU A 150 -15.39 -13.27 4.37
CA LEU A 150 -14.98 -12.60 5.61
C LEU A 150 -14.43 -11.19 5.33
N TYR A 151 -13.59 -11.04 4.31
CA TYR A 151 -13.03 -9.75 3.92
C TYR A 151 -14.12 -8.77 3.45
N VAL A 152 -15.04 -9.21 2.58
CA VAL A 152 -16.16 -8.38 2.14
C VAL A 152 -17.05 -7.99 3.33
N GLY A 153 -17.30 -8.92 4.27
CA GLY A 153 -18.00 -8.61 5.52
C GLY A 153 -17.29 -7.53 6.35
N LEU A 154 -15.96 -7.62 6.50
CA LEU A 154 -15.16 -6.58 7.16
C LEU A 154 -15.24 -5.23 6.43
N MET A 155 -15.19 -5.23 5.09
CA MET A 155 -15.35 -4.00 4.30
C MET A 155 -16.73 -3.36 4.52
N ILE A 156 -17.80 -4.16 4.61
CA ILE A 156 -19.14 -3.66 4.92
C ILE A 156 -19.18 -3.08 6.33
N ILE A 157 -18.59 -3.73 7.33
CA ILE A 157 -18.52 -3.22 8.70
C ILE A 157 -17.77 -1.89 8.75
N VAL A 158 -16.62 -1.79 8.08
CA VAL A 158 -15.87 -0.54 7.92
C VAL A 158 -16.80 0.52 7.33
N LYS A 159 -17.49 0.20 6.24
CA LYS A 159 -18.33 1.17 5.54
C LYS A 159 -19.50 1.67 6.38
N VAL A 160 -20.18 0.77 7.09
CA VAL A 160 -21.24 1.11 8.03
C VAL A 160 -20.68 1.98 9.15
N SER A 161 -19.51 1.64 9.70
CA SER A 161 -18.87 2.41 10.78
C SER A 161 -18.52 3.84 10.34
N ILE A 162 -17.95 4.01 9.14
CA ILE A 162 -17.65 5.34 8.56
C ILE A 162 -18.94 6.12 8.31
N THR A 163 -19.97 5.47 7.76
CA THR A 163 -21.26 6.11 7.48
C THR A 163 -21.94 6.59 8.76
N LEU A 164 -21.91 5.79 9.83
CA LEU A 164 -22.43 6.19 11.14
C LEU A 164 -21.61 7.34 11.75
N PHE A 165 -20.29 7.31 11.62
CA PHE A 165 -19.41 8.39 12.08
C PHE A 165 -19.64 9.72 11.32
N MET A 166 -20.04 9.63 10.05
CA MET A 166 -20.43 10.79 9.25
C MET A 166 -21.76 11.44 9.67
N GLN A 167 -22.60 10.76 10.45
CA GLN A 167 -23.86 11.32 10.96
C GLN A 167 -23.66 12.32 12.11
N LEU A 168 -22.43 12.51 12.58
CA LEU A 168 -22.11 13.49 13.63
C LEU A 168 -22.04 14.91 13.06
N ASP A 169 -22.61 15.89 13.75
CA ASP A 169 -22.73 17.28 13.25
C ASP A 169 -21.39 18.05 13.13
N PHE A 170 -20.27 17.44 13.53
CA PHE A 170 -18.94 18.05 13.47
C PHE A 170 -18.45 18.36 12.03
N TRP A 171 -18.95 17.63 11.03
CA TRP A 171 -18.40 17.67 9.67
C TRP A 171 -18.66 18.96 8.90
N GLU A 172 -19.69 19.73 9.26
CA GLU A 172 -20.00 21.00 8.58
C GLU A 172 -18.84 22.01 8.68
N ASN A 173 -18.20 22.11 9.86
CA ASN A 173 -17.04 22.99 10.05
C ASN A 173 -15.80 22.55 9.26
N VAL A 174 -15.64 21.23 9.07
CA VAL A 174 -14.51 20.65 8.34
C VAL A 174 -14.66 20.86 6.83
N LYS A 175 -15.89 20.79 6.33
CA LYS A 175 -16.24 21.03 4.93
C LYS A 175 -15.81 22.42 4.45
N ASP A 176 -16.12 23.46 5.22
CA ASP A 176 -15.78 24.84 4.85
C ASP A 176 -14.26 25.06 4.79
N PHE A 177 -13.51 24.39 5.67
CA PHE A 177 -12.05 24.44 5.67
C PHE A 177 -11.43 23.77 4.43
N ILE A 178 -11.91 22.58 4.05
CA ILE A 178 -11.34 21.78 2.96
C ILE A 178 -11.57 22.43 1.58
N LEU A 179 -12.69 23.12 1.37
CA LEU A 179 -13.08 23.68 0.07
C LEU A 179 -12.85 25.18 -0.10
N SER A 180 -12.58 25.92 0.97
CA SER A 180 -12.15 27.33 0.89
C SER A 180 -11.04 27.65 -0.14
N PRO A 181 -10.11 26.75 -0.51
CA PRO A 181 -8.97 27.12 -1.35
C PRO A 181 -9.17 27.14 -2.89
N ILE A 182 -10.30 26.69 -3.46
CA ILE A 182 -10.40 26.50 -4.93
C ILE A 182 -11.52 27.36 -5.56
N PRO A 183 -11.18 28.49 -6.21
CA PRO A 183 -12.17 29.38 -6.82
C PRO A 183 -12.73 28.87 -8.16
N ASN A 184 -12.13 27.83 -8.77
CA ASN A 184 -12.52 27.31 -10.08
C ASN A 184 -13.17 25.92 -9.98
N PRO A 185 -14.47 25.78 -10.28
CA PRO A 185 -15.20 24.54 -10.02
C PRO A 185 -14.79 23.37 -10.93
N LYS A 186 -14.26 23.65 -12.14
CA LYS A 186 -13.69 22.61 -13.02
C LYS A 186 -12.38 22.02 -12.48
N VAL A 187 -11.57 22.85 -11.83
CA VAL A 187 -10.29 22.43 -11.23
C VAL A 187 -10.56 21.66 -9.94
N GLU A 188 -11.52 22.12 -9.14
CA GLU A 188 -12.00 21.40 -7.96
C GLU A 188 -12.46 19.99 -8.32
N LEU A 189 -13.30 19.86 -9.34
CA LEU A 189 -13.80 18.58 -9.83
C LEU A 189 -12.66 17.61 -10.20
N ALA A 190 -11.69 18.09 -10.99
CA ALA A 190 -10.55 17.27 -11.40
C ALA A 190 -9.66 16.89 -10.20
N PHE A 191 -9.48 17.77 -9.24
CA PHE A 191 -8.65 17.52 -8.07
C PHE A 191 -9.28 16.48 -7.13
N VAL A 192 -10.58 16.62 -6.84
CA VAL A 192 -11.34 15.76 -5.92
C VAL A 192 -11.61 14.37 -6.50
N MET A 193 -11.86 14.27 -7.82
CA MET A 193 -12.25 13.00 -8.43
C MET A 193 -11.09 12.22 -9.07
N LEU A 194 -10.01 12.90 -9.47
CA LEU A 194 -8.89 12.26 -10.17
C LEU A 194 -7.59 12.33 -9.39
N ILE A 195 -7.13 13.54 -9.04
CA ILE A 195 -5.77 13.71 -8.47
C ILE A 195 -5.67 13.09 -7.08
N ILE A 196 -6.53 13.50 -6.14
CA ILE A 196 -6.51 12.93 -4.79
C ILE A 196 -6.78 11.42 -4.82
N PRO A 197 -7.86 10.92 -5.49
CA PRO A 197 -8.14 9.50 -5.51
C PRO A 197 -7.05 8.66 -6.15
N PHE A 198 -6.32 9.19 -7.13
CA PHE A 198 -5.20 8.48 -7.74
C PHE A 198 -4.13 8.11 -6.71
N PHE A 199 -3.57 9.09 -5.99
CA PHE A 199 -2.49 8.83 -5.03
C PHE A 199 -2.99 8.05 -3.82
N VAL A 200 -4.17 8.39 -3.31
CA VAL A 200 -4.73 7.75 -2.13
C VAL A 200 -5.14 6.30 -2.44
N ASN A 201 -5.79 6.01 -3.58
CA ASN A 201 -6.11 4.62 -3.93
C ASN A 201 -4.85 3.78 -4.15
N MET A 202 -3.82 4.35 -4.77
CA MET A 202 -2.52 3.67 -4.89
C MET A 202 -1.99 3.26 -3.51
N LEU A 203 -1.99 4.18 -2.54
CA LEU A 203 -1.59 3.89 -1.17
C LEU A 203 -2.51 2.86 -0.50
N MET A 204 -3.84 3.01 -0.67
CA MET A 204 -4.85 2.11 -0.13
C MET A 204 -4.63 0.66 -0.54
N PHE A 205 -4.53 0.40 -1.85
CA PHE A 205 -4.31 -0.94 -2.38
C PHE A 205 -2.94 -1.48 -1.96
N TRP A 206 -1.91 -0.63 -1.94
CA TRP A 206 -0.60 -1.03 -1.47
C TRP A 206 -0.63 -1.49 0.00
N VAL A 207 -1.24 -0.70 0.88
CA VAL A 207 -1.32 -0.95 2.32
C VAL A 207 -2.23 -2.16 2.61
N THR A 208 -3.39 -2.22 1.97
CA THR A 208 -4.34 -3.33 2.12
C THR A 208 -3.72 -4.65 1.67
N ASP A 209 -3.00 -4.67 0.54
CA ASP A 209 -2.26 -5.86 0.12
C ASP A 209 -1.18 -6.27 1.15
N ASN A 210 -0.53 -5.31 1.84
CA ASN A 210 0.39 -5.63 2.94
C ASN A 210 -0.31 -6.24 4.16
N PHE A 211 -1.58 -5.89 4.42
CA PHE A 211 -2.35 -6.48 5.51
C PHE A 211 -2.80 -7.90 5.18
N LEU A 212 -3.20 -8.15 3.94
CA LEU A 212 -3.61 -9.46 3.44
C LEU A 212 -2.43 -10.42 3.24
N MET A 213 -1.25 -9.88 2.92
CA MET A 213 -0.03 -10.67 2.77
C MET A 213 0.28 -11.44 4.06
N TYR A 214 0.25 -12.77 3.98
CA TYR A 214 0.72 -13.62 5.05
C TYR A 214 2.23 -13.46 5.24
N LYS A 215 2.62 -12.96 6.40
CA LYS A 215 4.01 -12.97 6.86
C LYS A 215 4.16 -14.05 7.90
N ASN A 216 4.75 -15.19 7.52
CA ASN A 216 5.02 -16.26 8.47
C ASN A 216 6.01 -15.76 9.56
N PRO A 217 5.58 -15.63 10.82
CA PRO A 217 6.45 -15.12 11.88
C PRO A 217 7.64 -16.05 12.15
N ALA A 218 7.51 -17.37 11.90
CA ALA A 218 8.59 -18.33 12.06
C ALA A 218 9.64 -18.19 10.94
N LYS A 219 9.21 -17.93 9.70
CA LYS A 219 10.12 -17.65 8.56
C LYS A 219 10.89 -16.34 8.80
N ARG A 220 10.20 -15.28 9.24
CA ARG A 220 10.84 -14.00 9.58
C ARG A 220 11.92 -14.12 10.66
N ARG A 221 11.67 -14.92 11.71
CA ARG A 221 12.70 -15.20 12.74
C ARG A 221 13.89 -15.96 12.17
N ARG A 222 13.65 -16.94 11.29
CA ARG A 222 14.71 -17.74 10.65
C ARG A 222 15.56 -16.88 9.71
N ASP A 223 14.94 -16.03 8.90
CA ASP A 223 15.65 -15.14 7.98
C ASP A 223 16.47 -14.09 8.73
N SER A 224 15.92 -13.51 9.81
CA SER A 224 16.65 -12.59 10.70
C SER A 224 17.84 -13.27 11.40
N TYR A 225 17.69 -14.53 11.82
CA TYR A 225 18.80 -15.33 12.35
C TYR A 225 19.85 -15.60 11.27
N SER A 226 19.43 -16.04 10.07
CA SER A 226 20.32 -16.31 8.94
C SER A 226 21.15 -15.08 8.57
N GLU A 227 20.53 -13.89 8.47
CA GLU A 227 21.21 -12.62 8.23
C GLU A 227 22.24 -12.31 9.33
N CYS A 228 21.87 -12.46 10.60
CA CYS A 228 22.78 -12.26 11.73
C CYS A 228 23.99 -13.21 11.66
N LEU A 229 23.77 -14.46 11.26
CA LEU A 229 24.82 -15.47 11.09
C LEU A 229 25.74 -15.13 9.91
N LEU A 230 25.17 -14.70 8.79
CA LEU A 230 25.91 -14.26 7.60
C LEU A 230 26.74 -13.01 7.88
N GLN A 231 26.21 -12.07 8.68
CA GLN A 231 26.91 -10.88 9.12
C GLN A 231 28.08 -11.24 10.06
N LYS A 232 27.87 -12.15 11.01
CA LYS A 232 28.95 -12.70 11.86
C LYS A 232 30.03 -13.38 11.03
N ALA A 233 29.66 -14.18 10.03
CA ALA A 233 30.60 -14.85 9.14
C ALA A 233 31.42 -13.86 8.31
N LYS A 234 30.78 -12.80 7.76
CA LYS A 234 31.48 -11.73 7.03
C LYS A 234 32.49 -11.00 7.91
N VAL A 235 32.13 -10.66 9.15
CA VAL A 235 33.06 -10.02 10.11
C VAL A 235 34.24 -10.94 10.42
N LYS A 236 33.98 -12.22 10.68
CA LYS A 236 35.03 -13.21 10.97
C LYS A 236 36.00 -13.35 9.79
N TYR A 237 35.49 -13.52 8.58
CA TYR A 237 36.31 -13.59 7.36
C TYR A 237 37.15 -12.31 7.16
N ARG A 238 36.55 -11.12 7.38
CA ARG A 238 37.27 -9.84 7.31
C ARG A 238 38.40 -9.75 8.35
N SER A 239 38.18 -10.27 9.56
CA SER A 239 39.21 -10.32 10.61
C SER A 239 40.36 -11.28 10.26
N LEU A 240 40.04 -12.47 9.72
CA LEU A 240 41.03 -13.46 9.29
C LEU A 240 41.85 -12.93 8.12
N ARG A 241 41.20 -12.29 7.15
CA ARG A 241 41.89 -11.63 6.03
C ARG A 241 42.80 -10.51 6.50
N LYS A 242 42.38 -9.69 7.49
CA LYS A 242 43.24 -8.65 8.07
C LYS A 242 44.44 -9.27 8.81
N LYS A 243 44.24 -10.36 9.56
CA LYS A 243 45.32 -11.08 10.24
C LYS A 243 46.32 -11.70 9.26
N SER A 244 45.82 -12.36 8.20
CA SER A 244 46.66 -12.92 7.13
C SER A 244 47.50 -11.84 6.46
N ARG A 245 46.88 -10.70 6.14
CA ARG A 245 47.57 -9.58 5.47
C ARG A 245 48.63 -8.94 6.37
N ASN A 246 48.37 -8.81 7.67
CA ASN A 246 49.36 -8.36 8.64
C ASN A 246 50.53 -9.36 8.74
N SER A 247 50.22 -10.66 8.79
CA SER A 247 51.25 -11.70 8.84
C SER A 247 52.13 -11.73 7.59
N GLU A 248 51.57 -11.54 6.39
CA GLU A 248 52.35 -11.43 5.15
C GLU A 248 53.22 -10.17 5.14
N SER A 249 52.72 -9.04 5.64
CA SER A 249 53.54 -7.84 5.79
C SER A 249 54.65 -7.98 6.83
N ASP A 250 54.41 -8.69 7.94
CA ASP A 250 55.42 -8.95 8.98
C ASP A 250 56.52 -9.90 8.45
N ILE A 251 56.14 -10.91 7.65
CA ILE A 251 57.09 -11.82 7.00
C ILE A 251 57.95 -11.07 5.97
N LEU A 252 57.34 -10.21 5.15
CA LEU A 252 58.08 -9.39 4.18
C LEU A 252 59.03 -8.40 4.89
N LEU A 253 58.62 -7.81 6.00
CA LEU A 253 59.49 -6.95 6.82
C LEU A 253 60.67 -7.73 7.43
N SER A 254 60.44 -8.96 7.90
CA SER A 254 61.53 -9.78 8.47
C SER A 254 62.54 -10.28 7.43
N ALA A 255 62.10 -10.48 6.18
CA ALA A 255 62.98 -10.92 5.10
C ALA A 255 63.91 -9.79 4.62
N ASP A 256 63.47 -8.53 4.71
CA ASP A 256 64.32 -7.37 4.45
C ASP A 256 65.34 -7.13 5.58
N ASP A 257 64.96 -7.38 6.85
CA ASP A 257 65.88 -7.28 7.99
C ASP A 257 66.98 -8.36 7.96
N GLU A 258 66.66 -9.60 7.56
CA GLU A 258 67.65 -10.70 7.47
C GLU A 258 68.67 -10.50 6.34
N LEU A 259 68.31 -9.72 5.30
CA LEU A 259 69.22 -9.38 4.21
C LEU A 259 70.20 -8.25 4.60
N LEU A 260 69.80 -7.36 5.51
CA LEU A 260 70.65 -6.29 6.05
C LEU A 260 71.64 -6.77 7.13
N ASP A 261 71.37 -7.89 7.81
CA ASP A 261 72.29 -8.45 8.81
C ASP A 261 73.43 -9.29 8.19
N SER A 262 73.33 -9.62 6.90
CA SER A 262 74.35 -10.41 6.18
C SER A 262 75.56 -9.61 5.65
N GLU A 263 75.54 -8.26 5.76
CA GLU A 263 76.63 -7.40 5.28
C GLU A 263 77.73 -7.08 6.31
N THR A 264 77.69 -7.63 7.53
CA THR A 264 78.74 -7.36 8.54
C THR A 264 79.75 -8.50 8.78
N VAL A 265 80.87 -8.43 8.01
CA VAL A 265 82.30 -8.62 8.42
C VAL A 265 82.83 -10.08 8.56
N PRO A 266 84.10 -10.46 8.15
CA PRO A 266 85.34 -9.65 8.10
C PRO A 266 86.23 -9.71 6.84
N ILE A 267 86.88 -8.58 6.55
CA ILE A 267 88.08 -8.51 5.70
C ILE A 267 89.27 -9.06 6.49
N ALA A 268 89.78 -10.21 6.07
CA ALA A 268 91.05 -10.76 6.54
C ALA A 268 92.23 -9.87 6.12
N ARG A 269 93.15 -9.56 7.04
CA ARG A 269 94.51 -9.12 6.72
C ARG A 269 95.52 -10.08 7.37
N ALA A 270 96.21 -10.80 6.50
CA ALA A 270 97.43 -11.54 6.79
C ALA A 270 98.58 -10.60 7.14
N ILE A 271 99.38 -10.91 8.17
CA ILE A 271 100.81 -10.54 8.23
C ILE A 271 101.61 -11.67 8.91
N ILE A 272 102.54 -12.15 8.10
CA ILE A 272 103.77 -12.95 8.26
C ILE A 272 104.53 -12.73 9.58
N THR A 273 104.89 -13.82 10.29
CA THR A 273 106.27 -14.35 10.48
C THR A 273 106.19 -15.67 11.23
#